data_AF-A0A3M1MII5-F1
#
_entry.id   AF-A0A3M1MII5-F1
#
_cell.length_a   1.000
_cell.length_b   1.000
_cell.length_c   1.000
_cell.angle_alpha   90.00
_cell.angle_beta   90.00
_cell.angle_gamma   90.00
#
_symmetry.space_group_name_H-M   'P 1'
#
loop_
_entity.id
_entity.type
_entity.pdbx_description
1 polymer ?
#
loop_
_entity_poly.entity_id
_entity_poly.type
_entity_poly.pdbx_seq_one_letter_code
_entity_poly.pdbx_strand_id
1 'polypeptide(L)'
;PDSHRKNFREGNMTPLANGINRLNDITGRLTGYLALPLIAVVVYEVFMRYVFNAPTSWGFEATTFIYGMHFILGIGYTYKHNGHVAIDIFESRLPAKPRTILRIIVGLVFFLPTIGLFAIYSTIYAIDSWKIWEHASTSWAPPVYPFKTIMAIGFILLFLQGVAKLIEDFKSLGPNS
;
A
#
# COMPACT_ATOMS: atom_id res chain seq x y z
N PRO A 1 -4.15 26.61 -7.35
CA PRO A 1 -3.32 26.73 -6.12
C PRO A 1 -2.45 25.49 -5.83
N ASP A 2 -2.98 24.27 -5.94
CA ASP A 2 -2.25 23.03 -5.62
C ASP A 2 -1.24 22.56 -6.68
N SER A 3 -1.41 22.92 -7.96
CA SER A 3 -0.47 22.55 -9.04
C SER A 3 0.91 23.20 -8.89
N HIS A 4 0.96 24.47 -8.46
CA HIS A 4 2.23 25.16 -8.17
C HIS A 4 2.96 24.59 -6.95
N ARG A 5 2.25 24.05 -5.96
CA ARG A 5 2.85 23.37 -4.80
C ARG A 5 3.41 21.98 -5.13
N LYS A 6 2.75 21.23 -6.02
CA LYS A 6 3.30 19.97 -6.55
C LYS A 6 4.64 20.22 -7.25
N ASN A 7 4.71 21.21 -8.13
CA ASN A 7 5.93 21.55 -8.86
C ASN A 7 7.07 22.04 -7.93
N PHE A 8 6.76 22.80 -6.87
CA PHE A 8 7.77 23.24 -5.90
C PHE A 8 8.28 22.08 -5.02
N ARG A 9 7.42 21.12 -4.67
CA ARG A 9 7.81 19.91 -3.92
C ARG A 9 8.70 18.99 -4.76
N GLU A 10 8.36 18.82 -6.04
CA GLU A 10 9.13 17.98 -6.97
C GLU A 10 10.55 18.50 -7.22
N GLY A 11 10.75 19.81 -7.32
CA GLY A 11 12.08 20.41 -7.51
C GLY A 11 13.02 20.37 -6.29
N ASN A 12 12.52 20.00 -5.10
CA ASN A 12 13.25 20.07 -3.84
C ASN A 12 13.40 18.72 -3.11
N MET A 13 13.08 17.61 -3.77
CA MET A 13 13.12 16.29 -3.13
C MET A 13 14.55 15.82 -2.84
N THR A 14 14.74 15.16 -1.69
CA THR A 14 16.01 14.50 -1.39
C THR A 14 16.20 13.29 -2.31
N PRO A 15 17.45 12.89 -2.63
CA PRO A 15 17.70 11.69 -3.44
C PRO A 15 17.02 10.43 -2.87
N LEU A 16 16.93 10.32 -1.54
CA LEU A 16 16.23 9.24 -0.85
C LEU A 16 14.72 9.25 -1.12
N ALA A 17 14.05 10.40 -0.97
CA ALA A 17 12.62 10.52 -1.23
C ALA A 17 12.29 10.21 -2.71
N ASN A 18 13.14 10.65 -3.65
CA ASN A 18 13.00 10.34 -5.06
C ASN A 18 13.10 8.83 -5.35
N GLY A 19 14.04 8.13 -4.71
CA GLY A 19 14.16 6.68 -4.84
C GLY A 19 12.90 5.95 -4.38
N ILE A 20 12.38 6.31 -3.20
CA ILE A 20 11.16 5.73 -2.63
C ILE A 20 9.95 6.03 -3.52
N ASN A 21 9.82 7.27 -3.99
CA ASN A 21 8.75 7.69 -4.89
C ASN A 21 8.76 6.90 -6.20
N ARG A 22 9.94 6.61 -6.76
CA ARG A 22 10.08 5.80 -7.97
C ARG A 22 9.71 4.32 -7.73
N LEU A 23 10.11 3.77 -6.60
CA LEU A 23 9.74 2.40 -6.21
C LEU A 23 8.22 2.27 -6.13
N ASN A 24 7.53 3.18 -5.43
CA ASN A 24 6.07 3.15 -5.34
C ASN A 24 5.37 3.40 -6.69
N ASP A 25 5.94 4.19 -7.60
CA ASP A 25 5.37 4.35 -8.96
C ASP A 25 5.48 3.09 -9.81
N ILE A 26 6.57 2.33 -9.66
CA ILE A 26 6.75 1.05 -10.35
C ILE A 26 5.78 0.03 -9.76
N THR A 27 5.79 -0.12 -8.43
CA THR A 27 4.92 -1.06 -7.72
C THR A 27 3.45 -0.76 -7.99
N GLY A 28 3.03 0.51 -7.93
CA GLY A 28 1.65 0.92 -8.21
C GLY A 28 1.20 0.59 -9.64
N ARG A 29 2.06 0.84 -10.63
CA ARG A 29 1.77 0.50 -12.04
C ARG A 29 1.67 -1.01 -12.26
N LEU A 30 2.62 -1.78 -11.72
CA LEU A 30 2.60 -3.25 -11.81
C LEU A 30 1.35 -3.82 -11.15
N THR A 31 1.00 -3.27 -10.00
CA THR A 31 -0.15 -3.69 -9.22
C THR A 31 -1.47 -3.45 -9.94
N GLY A 32 -1.58 -2.36 -10.72
CA GLY A 32 -2.74 -2.10 -11.57
C GLY A 32 -3.09 -3.28 -12.50
N TYR A 33 -2.08 -3.98 -13.03
CA TYR A 33 -2.30 -5.14 -13.90
C TYR A 33 -2.89 -6.36 -13.17
N LEU A 34 -2.78 -6.46 -11.84
CA LEU A 34 -3.39 -7.55 -11.06
C LEU A 34 -4.93 -7.52 -11.08
N ALA A 35 -5.54 -6.40 -11.47
CA ALA A 35 -6.98 -6.32 -11.66
C ALA A 35 -7.48 -7.24 -12.79
N LEU A 36 -6.68 -7.43 -13.85
CA LEU A 36 -7.05 -8.27 -14.99
C LEU A 36 -7.20 -9.76 -14.62
N PRO A 37 -6.19 -10.44 -14.01
CA PRO A 37 -6.37 -11.82 -13.59
C PRO A 37 -7.40 -11.95 -12.48
N LEU A 38 -7.56 -10.95 -11.60
CA LEU A 38 -8.62 -10.96 -10.60
C LEU A 38 -10.01 -11.05 -11.24
N ILE A 39 -10.30 -10.17 -12.20
CA ILE A 39 -11.57 -10.17 -12.93
C ILE A 39 -11.76 -11.49 -13.66
N ALA A 40 -10.71 -12.02 -14.31
CA ALA A 40 -10.79 -13.29 -15.01
C ALA A 40 -11.18 -14.46 -14.08
N VAL A 41 -10.56 -14.56 -12.90
CA VAL A 41 -10.88 -15.62 -11.93
C VAL A 41 -12.31 -15.45 -11.39
N VAL A 42 -12.73 -14.22 -11.06
CA VAL A 42 -14.09 -13.96 -10.56
C VAL A 42 -15.14 -14.33 -11.62
N VAL A 43 -14.95 -13.91 -12.87
CA VAL A 43 -15.87 -14.23 -13.97
C VAL A 43 -15.94 -15.73 -14.19
N TYR A 44 -14.79 -16.41 -14.17
CA TYR A 44 -14.72 -17.86 -14.30
C TYR A 44 -15.50 -18.56 -13.17
N GLU A 45 -15.28 -18.18 -11.91
CA GLU A 45 -15.97 -18.77 -10.76
C GLU A 45 -17.49 -18.55 -10.81
N VAL A 46 -17.94 -17.34 -11.22
CA VAL A 46 -19.36 -17.04 -11.43
C VAL A 46 -19.94 -17.94 -12.52
N PHE A 47 -19.24 -18.10 -13.65
CA PHE A 47 -19.70 -18.96 -14.73
C PHE A 47 -19.80 -20.43 -14.29
N MET A 48 -18.76 -20.96 -13.63
CA MET A 48 -18.73 -22.32 -13.11
C MET A 48 -19.85 -22.59 -12.10
N ARG A 49 -20.14 -21.64 -11.22
CA ARG A 49 -21.18 -21.78 -10.19
C ARG A 49 -22.59 -21.72 -10.76
N TYR A 50 -22.87 -20.76 -11.65
CA TYR A 50 -24.26 -20.51 -12.07
C TYR A 50 -24.65 -21.22 -13.36
N VAL A 51 -23.69 -21.54 -14.23
CA VAL A 51 -23.97 -22.25 -15.50
C VAL A 51 -23.78 -23.75 -15.34
N PHE A 52 -22.70 -24.18 -14.68
CA PHE A 52 -22.37 -25.59 -14.52
C PHE A 52 -22.72 -26.19 -13.16
N ASN A 53 -23.17 -25.37 -12.20
CA ASN A 53 -23.42 -25.80 -10.82
C ASN A 53 -22.21 -26.54 -10.20
N ALA A 54 -21.00 -26.12 -10.57
CA ALA A 54 -19.74 -26.79 -10.23
C ALA A 54 -18.71 -25.75 -9.74
N PRO A 55 -18.85 -25.21 -8.52
CA PRO A 55 -17.92 -24.22 -7.98
C PRO A 55 -16.51 -24.79 -7.86
N THR A 56 -15.49 -23.94 -8.05
CA THR A 56 -14.10 -24.40 -7.98
C THR A 56 -13.58 -24.44 -6.55
N SER A 57 -12.68 -25.39 -6.27
CA SER A 57 -12.04 -25.50 -4.96
C SER A 57 -10.99 -24.41 -4.70
N TRP A 58 -10.50 -23.75 -5.75
CA TRP A 58 -9.35 -22.82 -5.71
C TRP A 58 -9.71 -21.35 -5.94
N GLY A 59 -10.90 -21.07 -6.49
CA GLY A 59 -11.29 -19.72 -6.91
C GLY A 59 -11.33 -18.72 -5.76
N PHE A 60 -11.72 -19.16 -4.57
CA PHE A 60 -11.79 -18.31 -3.36
C PHE A 60 -10.40 -17.83 -2.90
N GLU A 61 -9.42 -18.72 -2.80
CA GLU A 61 -8.08 -18.35 -2.35
C GLU A 61 -7.33 -17.58 -3.43
N ALA A 62 -7.48 -17.97 -4.69
CA ALA A 62 -6.86 -17.26 -5.81
C ALA A 62 -7.33 -15.80 -5.87
N THR A 63 -8.64 -15.56 -5.77
CA THR A 63 -9.18 -14.18 -5.71
C THR A 63 -8.69 -13.44 -4.47
N THR A 64 -8.68 -14.09 -3.31
CA THR A 64 -8.19 -13.51 -2.05
C THR A 64 -6.72 -13.08 -2.15
N PHE A 65 -5.85 -13.92 -2.72
CA PHE A 65 -4.44 -13.61 -2.88
C PHE A 65 -4.22 -12.49 -3.89
N ILE A 66 -4.84 -12.57 -5.09
CA ILE A 66 -4.67 -11.54 -6.11
C ILE A 66 -5.17 -10.19 -5.60
N TYR A 67 -6.35 -10.17 -4.96
CA TYR A 67 -6.91 -8.96 -4.38
C TYR A 67 -6.06 -8.40 -3.24
N GLY A 68 -5.59 -9.26 -2.33
CA GLY A 68 -4.72 -8.87 -1.22
C GLY A 68 -3.39 -8.29 -1.71
N MET A 69 -2.75 -8.94 -2.70
CA MET A 69 -1.54 -8.44 -3.35
C MET A 69 -1.81 -7.09 -4.02
N HIS A 70 -2.95 -6.96 -4.70
CA HIS A 70 -3.34 -5.73 -5.36
C HIS A 70 -3.48 -4.56 -4.39
N PHE A 71 -4.13 -4.79 -3.25
CA PHE A 71 -4.32 -3.73 -2.27
C PHE A 71 -3.02 -3.36 -1.56
N ILE A 72 -2.27 -4.35 -1.06
CA ILE A 72 -1.11 -4.09 -0.20
C ILE A 72 0.09 -3.51 -0.96
N LEU A 73 0.24 -3.84 -2.25
CA LEU A 73 1.28 -3.24 -3.09
C LEU A 73 0.84 -1.87 -3.64
N GLY A 74 -0.46 -1.66 -3.84
CA GLY A 74 -1.03 -0.40 -4.33
C GLY A 74 -1.14 0.69 -3.26
N ILE A 75 -1.24 0.33 -1.97
CA ILE A 75 -1.50 1.30 -0.89
C ILE A 75 -0.41 2.36 -0.76
N GLY A 76 0.87 2.01 -0.96
CA GLY A 76 1.99 2.98 -0.94
C GLY A 76 1.89 4.00 -2.07
N TYR A 77 1.51 3.55 -3.27
CA TYR A 77 1.26 4.43 -4.42
C TYR A 77 0.07 5.36 -4.19
N THR A 78 -1.04 4.85 -3.66
CA THR A 78 -2.21 5.65 -3.31
C THR A 78 -1.88 6.66 -2.21
N TYR A 79 -1.10 6.24 -1.20
CA TYR A 79 -0.64 7.12 -0.16
C TYR A 79 0.21 8.25 -0.75
N LYS A 80 1.20 7.96 -1.60
CA LYS A 80 2.00 8.98 -2.30
C LYS A 80 1.13 10.06 -2.97
N HIS A 81 0.06 9.65 -3.65
CA HIS A 81 -0.84 10.54 -4.38
C HIS A 81 -1.89 11.26 -3.52
N ASN A 82 -1.81 11.14 -2.19
CA ASN A 82 -2.81 11.65 -1.24
C ASN A 82 -4.22 11.13 -1.51
N GLY A 83 -4.36 9.85 -1.89
CA GLY A 83 -5.68 9.22 -2.04
C GLY A 83 -6.34 8.83 -0.70
N HIS A 84 -5.80 9.24 0.44
CA HIS A 84 -6.32 8.90 1.76
C HIS A 84 -7.38 9.93 2.20
N VAL A 85 -8.60 9.74 1.69
CA VAL A 85 -9.75 10.67 1.81
C VAL A 85 -10.04 11.14 3.25
N ALA A 86 -9.77 10.32 4.27
CA ALA A 86 -10.13 10.63 5.65
C ALA A 86 -9.34 11.82 6.25
N ILE A 87 -8.09 12.04 5.85
CA ILE A 87 -7.27 13.15 6.37
C ILE A 87 -7.50 14.42 5.53
N ASP A 88 -7.82 14.28 4.24
CA ASP A 88 -8.00 15.41 3.33
C ASP A 88 -9.14 16.36 3.74
N ILE A 89 -10.23 15.84 4.31
CA ILE A 89 -11.37 16.69 4.72
C ILE A 89 -10.96 17.67 5.82
N PHE A 90 -10.21 17.22 6.83
CA PHE A 90 -9.74 18.07 7.92
C PHE A 90 -8.63 19.01 7.46
N GLU A 91 -7.72 18.51 6.62
CA GLU A 91 -6.63 19.30 6.05
C GLU A 91 -7.11 20.44 5.13
N SER A 92 -8.17 20.21 4.36
CA SER A 92 -8.69 21.18 3.38
C SER A 92 -9.19 22.49 4.02
N ARG A 93 -9.55 22.45 5.30
CA ARG A 93 -10.07 23.60 6.06
C ARG A 93 -8.98 24.39 6.78
N LEU A 94 -7.73 23.91 6.79
CA LEU A 94 -6.65 24.52 7.55
C LEU A 94 -5.75 25.43 6.69
N PRO A 95 -5.23 26.53 7.26
CA PRO A 95 -4.19 27.33 6.63
C PRO A 95 -2.91 26.50 6.41
N ALA A 96 -2.05 26.96 5.51
CA ALA A 96 -0.88 26.20 5.04
C ALA A 96 0.06 25.71 6.16
N LYS A 97 0.43 26.55 7.13
CA LYS A 97 1.37 26.18 8.20
C LYS A 97 0.76 25.21 9.22
N PRO A 98 -0.43 25.46 9.82
CA PRO A 98 -1.09 24.50 10.69
C PRO A 98 -1.37 23.15 10.02
N ARG A 99 -1.71 23.15 8.73
CA ARG A 99 -1.92 21.92 7.95
C ARG A 99 -0.67 21.05 7.90
N THR A 100 0.50 21.63 7.62
CA THR A 100 1.76 20.87 7.58
C THR A 100 2.17 20.36 8.97
N ILE A 101 1.97 21.16 10.02
CA ILE A 101 2.24 20.74 11.40
C ILE A 101 1.35 19.56 11.79
N LEU A 102 0.06 19.62 11.47
CA LEU A 102 -0.88 18.52 11.71
C LEU A 102 -0.43 17.25 10.99
N ARG A 103 -0.02 17.35 9.72
CA ARG A 103 0.51 16.22 8.93
C ARG A 103 1.73 15.57 9.58
N ILE A 104 2.65 16.38 10.08
CA ILE A 104 3.85 15.88 10.76
C ILE A 104 3.47 15.16 12.05
N ILE A 105 2.61 15.75 12.87
CA ILE A 105 2.17 15.15 14.14
C ILE A 105 1.45 13.83 13.86
N VAL A 106 0.47 13.83 12.95
CA VAL A 106 -0.28 12.63 12.59
C VAL A 106 0.64 11.57 11.98
N GLY A 107 1.54 11.99 11.11
CA GLY A 107 2.53 11.12 10.47
C GLY A 107 3.48 10.46 11.47
N LEU A 108 3.99 11.22 12.44
CA LEU A 108 4.99 10.75 13.40
C LEU A 108 4.37 9.96 14.56
N VAL A 109 3.21 10.38 15.06
CA VAL A 109 2.60 9.80 16.27
C VAL A 109 1.68 8.62 15.93
N PHE A 110 0.96 8.69 14.81
CA PHE A 110 -0.02 7.65 14.46
C PHE A 110 0.46 6.81 13.27
N PHE A 111 0.81 7.44 12.15
CA PHE A 111 1.08 6.69 10.92
C PHE A 111 2.36 5.83 11.01
N LEU A 112 3.52 6.43 11.31
CA LEU A 112 4.78 5.70 11.34
C LEU A 112 4.83 4.59 12.37
N PRO A 113 4.38 4.78 13.63
CA PRO A 113 4.40 3.71 14.62
C PRO A 113 3.47 2.56 14.22
N THR A 114 2.25 2.87 13.75
CA THR A 114 1.30 1.84 13.33
C THR A 114 1.79 1.05 12.12
N ILE A 115 2.22 1.74 11.04
CA ILE A 115 2.71 1.05 9.84
C ILE A 115 4.05 0.36 10.12
N GLY A 116 4.90 0.91 10.98
CA GLY A 116 6.14 0.28 11.42
C GLY A 116 5.89 -1.03 12.16
N LEU A 117 4.92 -1.06 13.08
CA LEU A 117 4.50 -2.30 13.74
C LEU A 117 3.96 -3.31 12.72
N PHE A 118 3.09 -2.89 11.80
CA PHE A 118 2.61 -3.79 10.75
C PHE A 118 3.74 -4.35 9.88
N ALA A 119 4.73 -3.54 9.51
CA ALA A 119 5.90 -4.01 8.76
C ALA A 119 6.72 -5.05 9.53
N ILE A 120 6.95 -4.83 10.82
CA ILE A 120 7.69 -5.77 11.68
C ILE A 120 6.92 -7.09 11.84
N TYR A 121 5.66 -7.01 12.28
CA TYR A 121 4.86 -8.22 12.56
C TYR A 121 4.51 -9.00 11.29
N SER A 122 4.24 -8.33 10.16
CA SER A 122 4.03 -9.02 8.89
C SER A 122 5.29 -9.73 8.40
N THR A 123 6.48 -9.17 8.65
CA THR A 123 7.76 -9.81 8.33
C THR A 123 7.96 -11.06 9.17
N ILE A 124 7.75 -10.99 10.49
CA ILE A 124 7.84 -12.15 11.39
C ILE A 124 6.84 -13.23 10.93
N TYR A 125 5.60 -12.83 10.66
CA TYR A 125 4.55 -13.73 10.20
C TYR A 125 4.88 -14.41 8.87
N ALA A 126 5.55 -13.70 7.94
CA ALA A 126 6.04 -14.30 6.71
C ALA A 126 7.16 -15.31 6.99
N ILE A 127 8.15 -14.95 7.81
CA ILE A 127 9.28 -15.83 8.16
C ILE A 127 8.76 -17.14 8.80
N ASP A 128 7.84 -17.04 9.77
CA ASP A 128 7.30 -18.21 10.44
C ASP A 128 6.52 -19.12 9.48
N SER A 129 5.81 -18.52 8.52
CA SER A 129 5.12 -19.25 7.46
C SER A 129 6.06 -20.04 6.56
N TRP A 130 7.22 -19.46 6.20
CA TRP A 130 8.26 -20.15 5.43
C TRP A 130 8.90 -21.30 6.21
N LYS A 131 9.08 -21.18 7.53
CA LYS A 131 9.67 -22.25 8.36
C LYS A 131 8.83 -23.53 8.35
N ILE A 132 7.51 -23.39 8.31
CA ILE A 132 6.57 -24.52 8.40
C ILE A 132 6.01 -24.94 7.04
N TRP A 133 6.43 -24.30 5.94
CA TRP A 133 5.84 -24.48 4.61
C TRP A 133 4.31 -24.39 4.67
N GLU A 134 3.81 -23.28 5.19
CA GLU A 134 2.39 -23.15 5.52
C GLU A 134 1.51 -23.18 4.27
N HIS A 135 0.41 -23.91 4.37
CA HIS A 135 -0.64 -23.98 3.36
C HIS A 135 -1.98 -23.51 3.96
N ALA A 136 -2.89 -23.04 3.11
CA ALA A 136 -4.20 -22.62 3.55
C ALA A 136 -5.00 -23.82 4.08
N SER A 137 -5.84 -23.61 5.09
CA SER A 137 -6.69 -24.65 5.68
C SER A 137 -7.98 -24.88 4.87
N THR A 138 -7.85 -24.99 3.55
CA THR A 138 -8.97 -25.15 2.62
C THR A 138 -8.77 -26.34 1.71
N SER A 139 -9.78 -26.73 0.94
CA SER A 139 -9.72 -27.93 0.10
C SER A 139 -8.64 -27.87 -0.98
N TRP A 140 -8.32 -26.66 -1.49
CA TRP A 140 -7.22 -26.48 -2.44
C TRP A 140 -5.85 -26.38 -1.76
N ALA A 141 -5.83 -25.96 -0.49
CA ALA A 141 -4.63 -25.85 0.36
C ALA A 141 -3.41 -25.25 -0.37
N PRO A 142 -3.50 -24.07 -1.02
CA PRO A 142 -2.35 -23.45 -1.68
C PRO A 142 -1.29 -22.99 -0.65
N PRO A 143 -0.02 -22.90 -1.06
CA PRO A 143 1.04 -22.34 -0.21
C PRO A 143 0.77 -20.86 0.10
N VAL A 144 0.73 -20.48 1.38
CA VAL A 144 0.41 -19.10 1.81
C VAL A 144 1.65 -18.24 2.08
N TYR A 145 2.80 -18.88 2.30
CA TYR A 145 4.05 -18.19 2.63
C TYR A 145 4.48 -17.13 1.58
N PRO A 146 4.30 -17.32 0.24
CA PRO A 146 4.69 -16.29 -0.72
C PRO A 146 3.79 -15.05 -0.62
N PHE A 147 2.49 -15.26 -0.40
CA PHE A 147 1.53 -14.18 -0.21
C PHE A 147 1.86 -13.35 1.03
N LYS A 148 2.20 -14.00 2.15
CA LYS A 148 2.61 -13.31 3.38
C LYS A 148 3.89 -12.50 3.20
N THR A 149 4.84 -12.97 2.40
CA THR A 149 6.03 -12.18 2.03
C THR A 149 5.66 -10.93 1.25
N ILE A 150 4.75 -11.02 0.28
CA ILE A 150 4.28 -9.86 -0.48
C ILE A 150 3.57 -8.86 0.43
N MET A 151 2.78 -9.35 1.39
CA MET A 151 2.17 -8.50 2.41
C MET A 151 3.22 -7.74 3.23
N ALA A 152 4.29 -8.42 3.69
CA ALA A 152 5.38 -7.78 4.41
C ALA A 152 6.09 -6.71 3.56
N ILE A 153 6.38 -7.01 2.29
CA ILE A 153 6.98 -6.06 1.35
C ILE A 153 6.09 -4.83 1.17
N GLY A 154 4.77 -5.00 1.00
CA GLY A 154 3.84 -3.89 0.84
C GLY A 154 3.80 -2.96 2.06
N PHE A 155 3.80 -3.50 3.28
CA PHE A 155 3.90 -2.69 4.50
C PHE A 155 5.24 -1.95 4.63
N ILE A 156 6.35 -2.59 4.27
CA ILE A 156 7.67 -1.94 4.25
C ILE A 156 7.68 -0.79 3.24
N LEU A 157 7.15 -0.98 2.03
CA LEU A 157 7.07 0.08 1.02
C LEU A 157 6.18 1.24 1.48
N LEU A 158 5.06 0.95 2.14
CA LEU A 158 4.19 1.97 2.73
C LEU A 158 4.90 2.74 3.85
N PHE A 159 5.65 2.05 4.70
CA PHE A 159 6.45 2.67 5.76
C PHE A 159 7.48 3.65 5.16
N LEU A 160 8.24 3.19 4.16
CA LEU A 160 9.21 4.02 3.46
C LEU A 160 8.54 5.25 2.82
N GLN A 161 7.37 5.09 2.21
CA GLN A 161 6.62 6.22 1.65
C GLN A 161 6.18 7.22 2.73
N GLY A 162 5.82 6.73 3.92
CA GLY A 162 5.55 7.55 5.11
C GLY A 162 6.74 8.42 5.48
N VAL A 163 7.92 7.81 5.57
CA VAL A 163 9.18 8.51 5.87
C VAL A 163 9.49 9.56 4.81
N ALA A 164 9.36 9.22 3.52
CA ALA A 164 9.60 10.15 2.41
C ALA A 164 8.70 11.41 2.52
N LYS A 165 7.40 11.22 2.76
CA LYS A 165 6.46 12.34 2.95
C LYS A 165 6.78 13.20 4.16
N LEU A 166 7.19 12.59 5.27
CA LEU A 166 7.55 13.34 6.47
C LEU A 166 8.78 14.22 6.23
N ILE A 167 9.80 13.70 5.54
CA ILE A 167 10.98 14.49 5.16
C ILE A 167 10.57 15.71 4.31
N GLU A 168 9.67 15.52 3.34
CA GLU A 168 9.14 16.60 2.52
C GLU A 168 8.35 17.62 3.34
N ASP A 169 7.51 17.16 4.27
CA ASP A 169 6.71 18.02 5.15
C ASP A 169 7.61 18.86 6.06
N PHE A 170 8.65 18.28 6.67
CA PHE A 170 9.64 19.02 7.46
C PHE A 170 10.39 20.08 6.64
N LYS A 171 10.83 19.74 5.42
CA LYS A 171 11.52 20.70 4.54
C LYS A 171 10.61 21.87 4.16
N SER A 172 9.31 21.61 3.97
CA SER A 172 8.33 22.64 3.64
C SER A 172 8.02 23.63 4.77
N LEU A 173 8.40 23.32 6.02
CA LEU A 173 8.30 24.21 7.18
C LEU A 173 9.58 25.02 7.45
N GLY A 174 10.67 24.72 6.75
CA GLY A 174 11.95 25.42 6.91
C GLY A 174 11.86 26.90 6.54
N PRO A 175 12.76 27.75 7.08
CA PRO A 175 12.68 29.22 7.01
C PRO A 175 12.77 29.84 5.59
N ASN A 176 12.94 29.04 4.53
CA ASN A 176 13.01 29.50 3.14
C ASN A 176 11.70 29.24 2.35
N SER A 177 10.54 29.31 3.01
CA SER A 177 9.21 29.11 2.39
C SER A 177 8.28 30.30 2.53
#